data_AF-A0A6P7GVS2-F1
#
_entry.id   AF-A0A6P7GVS2-F1
#
_cell.length_a   1.000
_cell.length_b   1.000
_cell.length_c   1.000
_cell.angle_alpha   90.00
_cell.angle_beta   90.00
_cell.angle_gamma   90.00
#
_symmetry.space_group_name_H-M   'P 1'
#
loop_
_entity.id
_entity.type
_entity.pdbx_description
1 polymer ?
#
loop_
_entity_poly.entity_id
_entity_poly.type
_entity_poly.pdbx_seq_one_letter_code
_entity_poly.pdbx_strand_id
1 'polypeptide(L)'
;MPEDESQSIPVLEEELTSILYKTIQCDWPYSDLSLITKHIVAGITRVMELAIAEPFLVPVDINEYPLYAMVIEYPIDLSTIKARFENKFYRRLTAAQFDIRYLATNAEKFNEKHSNIVKHARILTELCLRILR
;
A
#
# COMPACT_ATOMS: atom_id res chain seq x y z
N MET A 1 -12.23 -24.94 -30.03
CA MET A 1 -13.11 -23.76 -30.22
C MET A 1 -14.44 -24.13 -29.57
N PRO A 2 -15.03 -23.29 -28.71
CA PRO A 2 -16.35 -23.58 -28.17
C PRO A 2 -17.40 -23.56 -29.28
N GLU A 3 -18.42 -24.42 -29.14
CA GLU A 3 -19.50 -24.57 -30.12
C GLU A 3 -20.63 -23.55 -29.92
N ASP A 4 -20.63 -22.78 -28.83
CA ASP A 4 -21.69 -21.83 -28.47
C ASP A 4 -21.06 -20.56 -27.86
N GLU A 5 -21.34 -19.39 -28.47
CA GLU A 5 -20.78 -18.09 -28.09
C GLU A 5 -21.37 -17.54 -26.78
N SER A 6 -22.41 -18.18 -26.24
CA SER A 6 -23.11 -17.74 -25.02
C SER A 6 -22.59 -18.39 -23.72
N GLN A 7 -21.70 -19.39 -23.81
CA GLN A 7 -21.18 -20.11 -22.65
C GLN A 7 -19.78 -19.62 -22.26
N SER A 8 -19.66 -19.07 -21.05
CA SER A 8 -18.37 -18.79 -20.42
C SER A 8 -17.63 -20.10 -20.17
N ILE A 9 -16.47 -20.28 -20.78
CA ILE A 9 -15.59 -21.41 -20.46
C ILE A 9 -14.92 -21.14 -19.10
N PRO A 10 -15.00 -22.07 -18.12
CA PRO A 10 -14.28 -21.93 -16.87
C PRO A 10 -12.77 -22.00 -17.12
N VAL A 11 -12.02 -21.02 -16.60
CA VAL A 11 -10.56 -20.96 -16.73
C VAL A 11 -9.93 -22.13 -15.97
N LEU A 12 -9.06 -22.89 -16.62
CA LEU A 12 -8.33 -23.99 -15.98
C LEU A 12 -7.26 -23.44 -15.00
N GLU A 13 -6.93 -24.20 -13.96
CA GLU A 13 -5.89 -23.78 -12.98
C GLU A 13 -4.52 -23.53 -13.65
N GLU A 14 -4.21 -24.30 -14.68
CA GLU A 14 -2.97 -24.14 -15.47
C GLU A 14 -2.99 -22.84 -16.28
N GLU A 15 -4.15 -22.50 -16.87
CA GLU A 15 -4.35 -21.24 -17.60
C GLU A 15 -4.27 -20.05 -16.64
N LEU A 16 -4.93 -20.13 -15.48
CA LEU A 16 -4.80 -19.14 -14.40
C LEU A 16 -3.34 -18.95 -14.00
N THR A 17 -2.61 -20.03 -13.75
CA THR A 17 -1.20 -19.99 -13.34
C THR A 17 -0.28 -19.44 -14.43
N SER A 18 -0.61 -19.66 -15.70
CA SER A 18 0.14 -19.12 -16.84
C SER A 18 -0.08 -17.61 -17.02
N ILE A 19 -1.28 -17.12 -16.71
CA ILE A 19 -1.65 -15.70 -16.78
C ILE A 19 -1.14 -14.94 -15.55
N LEU A 20 -0.99 -15.62 -14.41
CA LEU A 20 -0.43 -15.03 -13.20
C LEU A 20 0.99 -14.51 -13.48
N TYR A 21 1.14 -13.20 -13.31
CA TYR A 21 2.40 -12.52 -13.49
C TYR A 21 3.49 -13.09 -12.57
N LYS A 22 4.64 -13.43 -13.16
CA LYS A 22 5.84 -13.89 -12.45
C LYS A 22 6.80 -12.71 -12.28
N THR A 23 7.15 -12.38 -11.04
CA THR A 23 8.09 -11.30 -10.71
C THR A 23 9.45 -11.54 -11.36
N ILE A 24 10.00 -10.55 -12.07
CA ILE A 24 11.31 -10.66 -12.75
C ILE A 24 12.37 -9.93 -11.91
N GLN A 25 13.60 -10.42 -11.93
CA GLN A 25 14.76 -9.89 -11.18
C GLN A 25 15.06 -8.40 -11.41
N CYS A 26 14.51 -7.76 -12.46
CA CYS A 26 14.70 -6.34 -12.76
C CYS A 26 13.65 -5.40 -12.12
N ASP A 27 12.63 -5.95 -11.45
CA ASP A 27 11.58 -5.14 -10.82
C ASP A 27 12.03 -4.53 -9.46
N TRP A 28 13.08 -5.10 -8.85
CA TRP A 28 13.71 -4.66 -7.61
C TRP A 28 15.23 -4.76 -7.72
N PRO A 29 16.02 -3.75 -7.29
CA PRO A 29 17.46 -3.70 -7.52
C PRO A 29 18.31 -4.70 -6.69
N TYR A 30 17.70 -5.70 -6.07
CA TYR A 30 18.34 -6.58 -5.10
C TYR A 30 18.02 -8.06 -5.34
N SER A 31 18.95 -8.92 -4.92
CA SER A 31 18.98 -10.36 -5.20
C SER A 31 18.03 -11.23 -4.36
N ASP A 32 17.49 -10.75 -3.23
CA ASP A 32 16.51 -11.49 -2.41
C ASP A 32 15.32 -10.62 -1.97
N LEU A 33 14.27 -10.63 -2.79
CA LEU A 33 13.02 -9.91 -2.54
C LEU A 33 12.30 -10.40 -1.26
N SER A 34 12.44 -11.68 -0.91
CA SER A 34 11.77 -12.26 0.27
C SER A 34 12.37 -11.69 1.55
N LEU A 35 13.70 -11.65 1.62
CA LEU A 35 14.42 -11.06 2.75
C LEU A 35 14.12 -9.56 2.87
N ILE A 36 14.19 -8.82 1.76
CA ILE A 36 13.95 -7.37 1.75
C ILE A 36 12.52 -7.05 2.19
N THR A 37 11.54 -7.79 1.68
CA THR A 37 10.14 -7.60 2.07
C THR A 37 9.97 -7.84 3.57
N LYS A 38 10.60 -8.87 4.15
CA LYS A 38 10.58 -9.10 5.60
C LYS A 38 11.20 -7.94 6.38
N HIS A 39 12.34 -7.39 5.92
CA HIS A 39 12.96 -6.22 6.57
C HIS A 39 12.07 -4.98 6.50
N ILE A 40 11.45 -4.71 5.34
CA ILE A 40 10.53 -3.59 5.17
C ILE A 40 9.31 -3.74 6.08
N VAL A 41 8.68 -4.92 6.10
CA VAL A 41 7.53 -5.20 6.97
C VAL A 41 7.89 -5.01 8.45
N ALA A 42 9.05 -5.49 8.88
CA ALA A 42 9.53 -5.27 10.25
C ALA A 42 9.78 -3.78 10.56
N GLY A 43 10.32 -3.03 9.61
CA GLY A 43 10.50 -1.58 9.73
C GLY A 43 9.17 -0.84 9.86
N ILE A 44 8.21 -1.13 8.97
CA ILE A 44 6.86 -0.53 9.01
C ILE A 44 6.16 -0.89 10.32
N THR A 45 6.29 -2.12 10.80
CA THR A 45 5.70 -2.56 12.08
C THR A 45 6.21 -1.69 13.25
N ARG A 46 7.52 -1.39 13.30
CA ARG A 46 8.07 -0.47 14.32
C ARG A 46 7.55 0.95 14.19
N VAL A 47 7.30 1.43 12.97
CA VAL A 47 6.68 2.75 12.76
C VAL A 47 5.23 2.77 13.27
N MET A 48 4.49 1.67 13.09
CA MET A 48 3.12 1.50 13.58
C MET A 48 3.02 1.48 15.11
N GLU A 49 4.11 1.16 15.83
CA GLU A 49 4.15 1.18 17.30
C GLU A 49 4.24 2.62 17.89
N LEU A 50 4.54 3.62 17.06
CA LEU A 50 4.63 5.01 17.52
C LEU A 50 3.23 5.55 17.85
N ALA A 51 3.08 6.26 18.96
CA ALA A 51 1.81 6.88 19.35
C ALA A 51 1.25 7.83 18.27
N ILE A 52 2.13 8.49 17.51
CA ILE A 52 1.74 9.39 16.42
C ILE A 52 1.15 8.66 15.21
N ALA A 53 1.31 7.33 15.12
CA ALA A 53 0.82 6.49 14.03
C ALA A 53 -0.65 6.11 14.17
N GLU A 54 -1.25 6.25 15.35
CA GLU A 54 -2.60 5.78 15.67
C GLU A 54 -3.66 6.16 14.61
N PRO A 55 -3.75 7.42 14.14
CA PRO A 55 -4.76 7.82 13.13
C PRO A 55 -4.53 7.25 11.72
N PHE A 56 -3.38 6.60 11.50
CA PHE A 56 -2.93 6.08 10.21
C PHE A 56 -2.82 4.55 10.20
N LEU A 57 -3.15 3.88 11.32
CA LEU A 57 -3.00 2.43 11.43
C LEU A 57 -3.97 1.68 10.52
N VAL A 58 -5.19 2.18 10.40
CA VAL A 58 -6.30 1.55 9.66
C VAL A 58 -6.94 2.58 8.72
N PRO A 59 -7.75 2.16 7.73
CA PRO A 59 -8.49 3.08 6.89
C PRO A 59 -9.34 4.06 7.70
N VAL A 60 -9.41 5.31 7.25
CA VAL A 60 -10.30 6.33 7.86
C VAL A 60 -11.75 5.87 7.76
N ASP A 61 -12.47 5.87 8.89
CA ASP A 61 -13.89 5.51 8.92
C ASP A 61 -14.74 6.59 8.25
N ILE A 62 -15.31 6.25 7.09
CA ILE A 62 -16.16 7.16 6.32
C ILE A 62 -17.53 7.40 6.97
N ASN A 63 -17.94 6.59 7.94
CA ASN A 63 -19.16 6.87 8.72
C ASN A 63 -18.90 8.00 9.72
N GLU A 64 -17.69 8.06 10.28
CA GLU A 64 -17.26 9.13 11.18
C GLU A 64 -16.86 10.39 10.40
N TYR A 65 -16.21 10.22 9.24
CA TYR A 65 -15.79 11.30 8.35
C TYR A 65 -16.39 11.19 6.94
N PRO A 66 -17.70 11.44 6.75
CA PRO A 66 -18.37 11.27 5.44
C PRO A 66 -17.77 12.09 4.29
N LEU A 67 -17.22 13.26 4.60
CA LEU A 67 -16.56 14.11 3.60
C LEU A 67 -15.24 13.54 3.10
N TYR A 68 -14.62 12.60 3.82
CA TYR A 68 -13.32 12.04 3.45
C TYR A 68 -13.40 11.36 2.08
N ALA A 69 -14.44 10.57 1.83
CA ALA A 69 -14.66 9.91 0.54
C ALA A 69 -14.96 10.88 -0.62
N MET A 70 -15.41 12.11 -0.33
CA MET A 70 -15.65 13.14 -1.34
C MET A 70 -14.38 13.94 -1.68
N VAL A 71 -13.46 14.04 -0.74
CA VAL A 71 -12.24 14.87 -0.86
C VAL A 71 -11.02 14.04 -1.25
N ILE A 72 -10.91 12.81 -0.74
CA ILE A 72 -9.74 11.94 -0.92
C ILE A 72 -10.01 10.89 -1.99
N GLU A 73 -9.32 11.02 -3.13
CA GLU A 73 -9.50 10.15 -4.30
C GLU A 73 -8.79 8.80 -4.14
N TYR A 74 -7.73 8.75 -3.31
CA TYR A 74 -6.93 7.55 -3.10
C TYR A 74 -6.67 7.34 -1.60
N PRO A 75 -7.63 6.75 -0.86
CA PRO A 75 -7.44 6.40 0.55
C PRO A 75 -6.31 5.37 0.71
N ILE A 76 -5.46 5.57 1.71
CA ILE A 76 -4.37 4.66 2.06
C ILE A 76 -4.04 4.80 3.55
N ASP A 77 -3.54 3.72 4.14
CA ASP A 77 -3.18 3.61 5.55
C ASP A 77 -2.02 2.61 5.74
N LEU A 78 -1.44 2.57 6.93
CA LEU A 78 -0.28 1.73 7.24
C LEU A 78 -0.61 0.23 7.23
N SER A 79 -1.81 -0.20 7.66
CA SER A 79 -2.19 -1.62 7.57
C SER A 79 -2.30 -2.07 6.12
N THR A 80 -2.87 -1.25 5.24
CA THR A 80 -2.96 -1.55 3.81
C THR A 80 -1.57 -1.65 3.18
N ILE A 81 -0.66 -0.70 3.47
CA ILE A 81 0.71 -0.72 2.95
C ILE A 81 1.46 -1.97 3.45
N LYS A 82 1.37 -2.27 4.75
CA LYS A 82 2.00 -3.46 5.35
C LYS A 82 1.48 -4.74 4.69
N ALA A 83 0.17 -4.88 4.55
CA ALA A 83 -0.46 -6.03 3.91
C ALA A 83 -0.03 -6.18 2.45
N ARG A 84 0.10 -5.07 1.71
CA ARG A 84 0.60 -5.09 0.32
C ARG A 84 2.05 -5.58 0.23
N PHE A 85 2.91 -5.23 1.18
CA PHE A 85 4.25 -5.83 1.26
C PHE A 85 4.19 -7.33 1.57
N GLU A 86 3.46 -7.73 2.61
CA GLU A 86 3.34 -9.14 3.02
C GLU A 86 2.82 -10.05 1.90
N ASN A 87 1.91 -9.53 1.07
CA ASN A 87 1.33 -10.25 -0.07
C ASN A 87 2.09 -10.04 -1.39
N LYS A 88 3.28 -9.43 -1.37
CA LYS A 88 4.09 -9.15 -2.57
C LYS A 88 3.33 -8.39 -3.67
N PHE A 89 2.39 -7.53 -3.28
CA PHE A 89 1.55 -6.75 -4.19
C PHE A 89 2.36 -5.73 -4.99
N TYR A 90 3.37 -5.12 -4.37
CA TYR A 90 4.20 -4.11 -5.02
C TYR A 90 5.16 -4.73 -6.02
N ARG A 91 4.81 -4.65 -7.30
CA ARG A 91 5.72 -5.00 -8.39
C ARG A 91 6.99 -4.16 -8.36
N ARG A 92 6.86 -2.85 -8.14
CA ARG A 92 7.97 -1.89 -8.15
C ARG A 92 8.05 -1.15 -6.82
N LEU A 93 9.26 -0.91 -6.33
CA LEU A 93 9.49 -0.08 -5.13
C LEU A 93 8.85 1.31 -5.22
N THR A 94 8.82 1.90 -6.41
CA THR A 94 8.19 3.21 -6.65
C THR A 94 6.69 3.22 -6.39
N ALA A 95 5.99 2.10 -6.57
CA ALA A 95 4.58 1.97 -6.23
C ALA A 95 4.36 2.02 -4.71
N ALA A 96 5.23 1.38 -3.93
CA ALA A 96 5.18 1.48 -2.48
C ALA A 96 5.53 2.89 -1.97
N GLN A 97 6.53 3.54 -2.58
CA GLN A 97 6.87 4.93 -2.28
C GLN A 97 5.72 5.88 -2.58
N PHE A 98 4.94 5.62 -3.63
CA PHE A 98 3.74 6.40 -3.97
C PHE A 98 2.67 6.28 -2.88
N ASP A 99 2.32 5.06 -2.48
CA ASP A 99 1.37 4.82 -1.38
C ASP A 99 1.80 5.51 -0.07
N ILE A 100 3.08 5.36 0.30
CA ILE A 100 3.62 5.97 1.52
C ILE A 100 3.51 7.50 1.48
N ARG A 101 3.80 8.13 0.32
CA ARG A 101 3.66 9.59 0.18
C ARG A 101 2.21 10.06 0.32
N TYR A 102 1.26 9.23 -0.07
CA TYR A 102 -0.17 9.55 0.05
C TYR A 102 -0.66 9.62 1.50
N LEU A 103 0.04 9.06 2.49
CA LEU A 103 -0.27 9.28 3.90
C LEU A 103 -0.23 10.78 4.26
N ALA A 104 0.87 11.47 3.89
CA ALA A 104 0.98 12.91 4.09
C ALA A 104 0.10 13.70 3.13
N THR A 105 0.03 13.32 1.84
CA THR A 105 -0.80 14.05 0.86
C THR A 105 -2.28 14.04 1.26
N ASN A 106 -2.82 12.91 1.68
CA ASN A 106 -4.21 12.81 2.12
C ASN A 106 -4.44 13.59 3.42
N ALA A 107 -3.52 13.50 4.38
CA ALA A 107 -3.62 14.24 5.62
C ALA A 107 -3.64 15.76 5.36
N GLU A 108 -2.78 16.27 4.48
CA GLU A 108 -2.73 17.68 4.10
C GLU A 108 -3.94 18.16 3.28
N LYS A 109 -4.52 17.27 2.47
CA LYS A 109 -5.70 17.58 1.65
C LYS A 109 -6.97 17.66 2.50
N PHE A 110 -7.11 16.79 3.49
CA PHE A 110 -8.32 16.71 4.32
C PHE A 110 -8.28 17.59 5.58
N ASN A 111 -7.11 17.74 6.20
CA ASN A 111 -6.98 18.40 7.51
C ASN A 111 -6.33 19.79 7.40
N GLU A 112 -6.45 20.60 8.45
CA GLU A 112 -5.80 21.91 8.52
C GLU A 112 -4.27 21.80 8.45
N LYS A 113 -3.62 22.64 7.63
CA LYS A 113 -2.18 22.60 7.33
C LYS A 113 -1.23 22.60 8.53
N HIS A 114 -1.66 23.14 9.67
CA HIS A 114 -0.84 23.26 10.89
C HIS A 114 -1.27 22.32 12.03
N SER A 115 -2.27 21.48 11.79
CA SER A 115 -2.75 20.48 12.73
C SER A 115 -1.67 19.44 13.07
N ASN A 116 -1.80 18.80 14.24
CA ASN A 116 -0.87 17.77 14.67
C ASN A 116 -0.92 16.54 13.76
N ILE A 117 -2.11 16.16 13.26
CA ILE A 117 -2.26 15.02 12.34
C ILE A 117 -1.44 15.21 11.05
N VAL A 118 -1.42 16.42 10.46
CA VAL A 118 -0.59 16.73 9.29
C VAL A 118 0.91 16.62 9.61
N LYS A 119 1.33 17.12 10.78
CA LYS A 119 2.73 17.00 11.22
C LYS A 119 3.13 15.53 11.43
N HIS A 120 2.27 14.75 12.07
CA HIS A 120 2.48 13.32 12.29
C HIS A 120 2.57 12.56 10.96
N ALA A 121 1.67 12.85 10.01
CA ALA A 121 1.68 12.21 8.68
C ALA A 121 3.01 12.42 7.95
N ARG A 122 3.59 13.63 8.01
CA ARG A 122 4.91 13.94 7.42
C ARG A 122 6.03 13.14 8.07
N ILE A 123 6.03 13.04 9.41
CA ILE A 123 7.04 12.28 10.15
C ILE A 123 6.96 10.80 9.77
N LEU A 124 5.76 10.21 9.80
CA LEU A 124 5.54 8.82 9.45
C LEU A 124 5.94 8.52 8.00
N THR A 125 5.55 9.40 7.06
CA THR A 125 5.93 9.29 5.65
C THR A 125 7.45 9.26 5.48
N GLU A 126 8.18 10.16 6.13
CA GLU A 126 9.64 10.20 6.07
C GLU A 126 10.29 8.96 6.70
N LEU A 127 9.78 8.48 7.84
CA LEU A 127 10.27 7.24 8.47
C LEU A 127 10.07 6.02 7.56
N CYS A 128 8.88 5.87 6.98
CA CYS A 128 8.58 4.79 6.04
C CYS A 128 9.45 4.87 4.79
N LEU A 129 9.63 6.06 4.19
CA LEU A 129 10.50 6.21 3.01
C LEU A 129 11.96 5.88 3.30
N ARG A 130 12.46 6.10 4.52
CA ARG A 130 13.83 5.71 4.91
C ARG A 130 14.00 4.20 5.02
N ILE A 131 12.95 3.46 5.38
CA ILE A 131 12.98 1.99 5.41
C ILE A 131 13.10 1.41 3.99
N LEU A 132 12.62 2.15 2.99
CA LEU A 132 12.61 1.76 1.58
C LEU A 132 13.91 2.12 0.81
N ARG A 133 14.91 2.70 1.48
CA ARG A 133 16.20 3.10 0.87
C ARG A 133 17.28 2.05 1.04
#